data_AF-A0A517TNL0-F1
#
_entry.id   AF-A0A517TNL0-F1
#
_cell.length_a   1.000
_cell.length_b   1.000
_cell.length_c   1.000
_cell.angle_alpha   90.00
_cell.angle_beta   90.00
_cell.angle_gamma   90.00
#
_symmetry.space_group_name_H-M   'P 1'
#
loop_
_entity.id
_entity.type
_entity.pdbx_description
1 polymer ?
#
loop_
_entity_poly.entity_id
_entity_poly.type
_entity_poly.pdbx_seq_one_letter_code
_entity_poly.pdbx_strand_id
1 'polypeptide(L)'
;MVRRIGFGLALLASTATATLAQVAPPQPSGGAAPAQWAAEAAPGQVTPVRYGEPSPLPGSNASRASRYESSGQALSNAAPPPATPTRSAPVASTTPNPNTSREPTPVGAPRVSKAKVTKGSGSLPNGAGQVWREYDIRPYTLRVSTEPKPQQRIVDWILRETGYEAWHGETVGMLNATKDKLIVYHTPAMQAIVSGICDRFVNGRGSDRAFSMRILTVRNPDWRVRALRLMTPIRVQADGLQGWIMPKENFALLQAELGRRSDVRDYNAANQLVPNGQAIVFSTMRPRGYVKGIIPTGQAWPGYQPEPGQLEEGASLEFNPLLSMDLETAEAVVKLRMTQVEKMRRVSLDLPAPAVPGGSSNGQRLQVEVPQVTMANLHERFRWPADQVLVLSMGMVATPAPEQGNSFEQMLPDMMKSPPRADALLFVEARDARTPMTAGAPGGVSTASRPATTFSGRY
;
A
#
# COMPACT_ATOMS: atom_id res chain seq x y z
N MET A 1 1.32 -82.46 -37.40
CA MET A 1 1.68 -82.03 -36.02
C MET A 1 1.61 -80.51 -35.92
N VAL A 2 1.67 -79.97 -34.69
CA VAL A 2 1.54 -78.54 -34.33
C VAL A 2 0.09 -78.00 -34.32
N ARG A 3 -0.46 -77.86 -33.11
CA ARG A 3 -1.64 -77.04 -32.78
C ARG A 3 -1.22 -75.57 -32.64
N ARG A 4 -2.12 -74.63 -32.98
CA ARG A 4 -2.23 -73.35 -32.27
C ARG A 4 -3.70 -73.10 -31.93
N ILE A 5 -3.97 -72.88 -30.65
CA ILE A 5 -5.31 -72.62 -30.11
C ILE A 5 -5.26 -71.22 -29.47
N GLY A 6 -6.09 -70.32 -30.00
CA GLY A 6 -7.19 -69.73 -29.22
C GLY A 6 -6.94 -68.51 -28.33
N PHE A 7 -8.01 -67.72 -28.29
CA PHE A 7 -8.46 -66.78 -27.24
C PHE A 7 -7.72 -65.45 -27.05
N GLY A 8 -8.39 -64.40 -27.55
CA GLY A 8 -8.30 -63.07 -26.95
C GLY A 8 -9.15 -62.99 -25.68
N LEU A 9 -8.83 -62.02 -24.83
CA LEU A 9 -9.53 -61.74 -23.57
C LEU A 9 -10.10 -60.32 -23.60
N ALA A 10 -11.38 -60.17 -23.24
CA ALA A 10 -12.04 -58.88 -23.16
C ALA A 10 -11.61 -58.09 -21.91
N LEU A 11 -11.48 -56.77 -22.03
CA LEU A 11 -11.27 -55.88 -20.89
C LEU A 11 -12.63 -55.43 -20.33
N LEU A 12 -12.91 -55.76 -19.06
CA LEU A 12 -14.10 -55.30 -18.35
C LEU A 12 -13.94 -53.83 -17.91
N ALA A 13 -14.91 -52.99 -18.28
CA ALA A 13 -15.01 -51.63 -17.76
C ALA A 13 -15.89 -51.62 -16.49
N SER A 14 -15.29 -51.37 -15.32
CA SER A 14 -16.04 -51.19 -14.07
C SER A 14 -16.41 -49.73 -13.87
N THR A 15 -17.70 -49.41 -14.07
CA THR A 15 -18.28 -48.12 -13.67
C THR A 15 -18.60 -48.15 -12.17
N ALA A 16 -17.85 -47.38 -11.37
CA ALA A 16 -18.13 -47.20 -9.95
C ALA A 16 -19.12 -46.03 -9.74
N THR A 17 -20.39 -46.36 -9.46
CA THR A 17 -21.43 -45.37 -9.15
C THR A 17 -21.31 -44.91 -7.70
N ALA A 18 -20.85 -43.67 -7.48
CA ALA A 18 -20.78 -43.08 -6.15
C ALA A 18 -22.11 -42.41 -5.78
N THR A 19 -22.86 -43.01 -4.85
CA THR A 19 -24.09 -42.45 -4.29
C THR A 19 -23.78 -41.33 -3.28
N LEU A 20 -24.00 -40.07 -3.68
CA LEU A 20 -23.97 -38.93 -2.77
C LEU A 20 -25.23 -38.91 -1.89
N ALA A 21 -25.06 -39.08 -0.58
CA ALA A 21 -26.13 -38.88 0.39
C ALA A 21 -26.48 -37.38 0.50
N GLN A 22 -27.72 -37.04 0.21
CA GLN A 22 -28.20 -35.67 0.13
C GLN A 22 -28.60 -35.15 1.52
N VAL A 23 -27.69 -34.41 2.17
CA VAL A 23 -27.96 -33.76 3.47
C VAL A 23 -28.89 -32.55 3.24
N ALA A 24 -30.05 -32.55 3.88
CA ALA A 24 -31.02 -31.46 3.77
C ALA A 24 -30.53 -30.20 4.53
N PRO A 25 -30.74 -28.98 4.00
CA PRO A 25 -30.42 -27.75 4.70
C PRO A 25 -31.42 -27.48 5.84
N PRO A 26 -30.98 -26.89 6.97
CA PRO A 26 -31.88 -26.51 8.06
C PRO A 26 -32.80 -25.36 7.63
N GLN A 27 -34.08 -25.42 8.02
CA GLN A 27 -35.02 -24.33 7.77
C GLN A 27 -34.73 -23.09 8.65
N PRO A 28 -34.96 -21.87 8.15
CA PRO A 28 -34.84 -20.66 8.95
C PRO A 28 -36.04 -20.52 9.90
N SER A 29 -35.77 -20.41 11.19
CA SER A 29 -36.75 -19.94 12.18
C SER A 29 -37.02 -18.44 11.99
N GLY A 30 -38.30 -18.06 11.99
CA GLY A 30 -38.73 -16.67 11.80
C GLY A 30 -38.57 -15.80 13.05
N GLY A 31 -38.55 -14.48 12.87
CA GLY A 31 -38.53 -13.51 13.98
C GLY A 31 -37.86 -12.17 13.66
N ALA A 32 -38.24 -11.50 12.57
CA ALA A 32 -37.70 -10.18 12.24
C ALA A 32 -38.42 -9.07 13.03
N ALA A 33 -37.74 -8.49 14.03
CA ALA A 33 -38.09 -7.19 14.59
C ALA A 33 -37.19 -6.11 13.96
N PRO A 34 -37.72 -4.96 13.52
CA PRO A 34 -36.92 -3.94 12.84
C PRO A 34 -36.02 -3.19 13.84
N ALA A 35 -34.70 -3.33 13.67
CA ALA A 35 -33.72 -2.50 14.38
C ALA A 35 -33.81 -1.05 13.89
N GLN A 36 -34.05 -0.12 14.80
CA GLN A 36 -34.04 1.31 14.51
C GLN A 36 -32.59 1.80 14.42
N TRP A 37 -32.12 2.11 13.21
CA TRP A 37 -30.86 2.84 13.04
C TRP A 37 -31.02 4.28 13.54
N ALA A 38 -30.17 4.67 14.50
CA ALA A 38 -30.08 6.04 14.97
C ALA A 38 -29.53 6.95 13.85
N ALA A 39 -30.09 8.16 13.74
CA ALA A 39 -29.77 9.09 12.67
C ALA A 39 -28.33 9.63 12.76
N GLU A 40 -27.68 9.70 11.60
CA GLU A 40 -26.32 10.21 11.43
C GLU A 40 -26.27 11.73 11.59
N ALA A 41 -25.28 12.23 12.35
CA ALA A 41 -25.11 13.67 12.57
C ALA A 41 -24.55 14.38 11.33
N ALA A 42 -25.03 15.59 11.05
CA ALA A 42 -24.69 16.32 9.84
C ALA A 42 -23.18 16.68 9.74
N PRO A 43 -22.58 16.61 8.53
CA PRO A 43 -21.18 16.99 8.33
C PRO A 43 -20.97 18.50 8.50
N GLY A 44 -20.00 18.87 9.33
CA GLY A 44 -19.54 20.25 9.49
C GLY A 44 -18.88 20.79 8.22
N GLN A 45 -18.83 22.12 8.07
CA GLN A 45 -18.26 22.78 6.88
C GLN A 45 -16.76 22.49 6.74
N VAL A 46 -16.37 21.89 5.61
CA VAL A 46 -14.97 21.78 5.20
C VAL A 46 -14.55 23.08 4.52
N THR A 47 -13.66 23.83 5.14
CA THR A 47 -12.92 24.93 4.49
C THR A 47 -11.78 24.34 3.64
N PRO A 48 -11.69 24.64 2.33
CA PRO A 48 -10.59 24.13 1.50
C PRO A 48 -9.28 24.85 1.84
N VAL A 49 -8.29 24.10 2.31
CA VAL A 49 -6.92 24.59 2.51
C VAL A 49 -6.27 24.78 1.14
N ARG A 50 -5.82 26.00 0.85
CA ARG A 50 -5.11 26.37 -0.38
C ARG A 50 -3.62 26.07 -0.19
N TYR A 51 -3.09 25.10 -0.94
CA TYR A 51 -1.65 24.87 -1.00
C TYR A 51 -0.95 26.00 -1.78
N GLY A 52 0.16 26.52 -1.23
CA GLY A 52 1.07 27.42 -1.95
C GLY A 52 1.18 28.85 -1.43
N GLU A 53 1.56 29.04 -0.16
CA GLU A 53 2.14 30.32 0.31
C GLU A 53 3.09 30.05 1.50
N PRO A 54 4.32 30.60 1.52
CA PRO A 54 5.27 30.38 2.61
C PRO A 54 4.98 31.30 3.81
N SER A 55 4.68 30.71 4.97
CA SER A 55 4.55 31.48 6.23
C SER A 55 5.91 32.00 6.74
N PRO A 56 5.99 33.24 7.25
CA PRO A 56 7.24 33.82 7.73
C PRO A 56 7.69 33.23 9.08
N LEU A 57 9.02 33.11 9.24
CA LEU A 57 9.66 32.65 10.48
C LEU A 57 9.59 33.72 11.59
N PRO A 58 9.38 33.35 12.86
CA PRO A 58 9.56 34.26 13.98
C PRO A 58 11.06 34.54 14.23
N GLY A 59 11.41 35.80 14.43
CA GLY A 59 12.80 36.29 14.41
C GLY A 59 13.66 35.85 15.60
N SER A 60 14.95 35.70 15.34
CA SER A 60 15.99 35.43 16.33
C SER A 60 16.47 36.71 17.03
N ASN A 61 16.71 36.61 18.34
CA ASN A 61 17.32 37.66 19.14
C ASN A 61 18.85 37.65 18.98
N ALA A 62 19.44 38.71 18.41
CA ALA A 62 20.88 38.98 18.54
C ALA A 62 21.24 40.46 18.30
N SER A 63 21.75 41.11 19.36
CA SER A 63 22.75 42.20 19.35
C SER A 63 22.64 43.39 18.35
N ARG A 64 22.47 44.60 18.89
CA ARG A 64 23.58 45.58 18.98
C ARG A 64 23.28 46.74 19.94
N ALA A 65 24.31 47.25 20.61
CA ALA A 65 24.26 48.47 21.44
C ALA A 65 24.97 49.65 20.73
N SER A 66 24.51 50.87 21.05
CA SER A 66 25.08 52.24 20.86
C SER A 66 23.90 53.18 20.52
N ARG A 67 23.45 54.12 21.36
CA ARG A 67 24.09 55.30 22.00
C ARG A 67 24.37 56.45 21.01
N TYR A 68 23.57 57.52 21.09
CA TYR A 68 23.85 58.98 21.02
C TYR A 68 22.48 59.72 20.94
N GLU A 69 22.04 60.42 22.01
CA GLU A 69 21.93 61.90 22.15
C GLU A 69 20.79 62.58 21.32
N SER A 70 19.70 63.03 21.98
CA SER A 70 19.42 64.41 22.46
C SER A 70 18.91 65.36 21.35
N SER A 71 17.64 65.79 21.29
CA SER A 71 16.98 66.89 22.05
C SER A 71 15.84 67.42 21.13
N GLY A 72 14.75 68.11 21.53
CA GLY A 72 14.16 68.51 22.81
C GLY A 72 12.77 69.19 22.61
N GLN A 73 12.12 69.66 23.69
CA GLN A 73 10.85 70.46 23.77
C GLN A 73 9.54 69.74 23.34
N ALA A 74 8.48 69.54 24.16
CA ALA A 74 7.66 70.43 25.03
C ALA A 74 6.77 71.38 24.21
N LEU A 75 5.42 71.27 24.16
CA LEU A 75 4.35 71.48 25.18
C LEU A 75 2.97 71.03 24.56
N SER A 76 1.78 70.93 25.20
CA SER A 76 1.28 70.88 26.60
C SER A 76 -0.26 70.63 26.63
N ASN A 77 -0.81 70.04 27.71
CA ASN A 77 -2.26 69.97 28.10
C ASN A 77 -3.21 69.18 27.17
N ALA A 78 -4.18 68.35 27.63
CA ALA A 78 -5.09 68.46 28.77
C ALA A 78 -5.64 67.09 29.25
N ALA A 79 -6.43 67.08 30.33
CA ALA A 79 -6.90 65.89 31.08
C ALA A 79 -8.46 65.71 31.03
N PRO A 80 -9.07 64.70 31.70
CA PRO A 80 -10.34 64.00 31.30
C PRO A 80 -11.59 64.58 32.03
N PRO A 81 -12.77 63.91 32.28
CA PRO A 81 -13.28 62.52 32.05
C PRO A 81 -14.78 62.53 31.54
N PRO A 82 -15.77 61.66 31.91
CA PRO A 82 -15.81 60.30 32.51
C PRO A 82 -16.75 59.29 31.79
N ALA A 83 -16.93 58.10 32.38
CA ALA A 83 -17.82 57.02 31.91
C ALA A 83 -19.10 56.85 32.78
N THR A 84 -20.12 56.11 32.28
CA THR A 84 -21.15 55.26 32.96
C THR A 84 -22.40 55.08 32.02
N PRO A 85 -23.43 54.26 32.33
CA PRO A 85 -23.37 52.81 32.56
C PRO A 85 -24.46 52.02 31.77
N THR A 86 -24.23 50.73 31.48
CA THR A 86 -25.25 49.86 30.86
C THR A 86 -26.20 49.28 31.93
N ARG A 87 -27.53 49.39 31.72
CA ARG A 87 -28.58 48.93 32.65
C ARG A 87 -29.20 47.60 32.22
N SER A 88 -29.50 46.75 33.20
CA SER A 88 -29.99 45.37 33.02
C SER A 88 -31.52 45.22 32.91
N ALA A 89 -31.95 44.17 32.21
CA ALA A 89 -33.18 43.36 32.46
C ALA A 89 -34.57 44.04 32.20
N PRO A 90 -35.68 43.29 31.95
CA PRO A 90 -35.91 41.88 32.32
C PRO A 90 -36.50 40.93 31.25
N VAL A 91 -36.73 39.69 31.71
CA VAL A 91 -37.21 38.50 30.99
C VAL A 91 -38.73 38.53 30.76
N ALA A 92 -39.19 37.97 29.62
CA ALA A 92 -40.54 37.45 29.47
C ALA A 92 -40.49 36.04 28.85
N SER A 93 -41.08 35.06 29.53
CA SER A 93 -41.19 33.67 29.11
C SER A 93 -42.40 33.47 28.20
N THR A 94 -42.28 32.65 27.15
CA THR A 94 -43.45 32.13 26.40
C THR A 94 -43.24 30.67 26.01
N THR A 95 -44.25 29.86 26.33
CA THR A 95 -44.30 28.40 26.15
C THR A 95 -44.44 28.01 24.67
N PRO A 96 -43.80 26.93 24.20
CA PRO A 96 -44.03 26.41 22.86
C PRO A 96 -45.29 25.56 22.80
N ASN A 97 -46.20 25.86 21.88
CA ASN A 97 -47.41 25.08 21.64
C ASN A 97 -47.23 24.17 20.41
N PRO A 98 -47.34 22.83 20.51
CA PRO A 98 -47.01 21.93 19.42
C PRO A 98 -48.24 21.55 18.58
N ASN A 99 -48.59 22.37 17.58
CA ASN A 99 -49.35 21.91 16.40
C ASN A 99 -49.40 22.95 15.29
N THR A 100 -48.54 22.79 14.28
CA THR A 100 -48.75 23.28 12.91
C THR A 100 -47.95 22.40 11.97
N SER A 101 -48.60 21.91 10.91
CA SER A 101 -48.02 21.04 9.90
C SER A 101 -46.83 21.70 9.22
N ARG A 102 -45.62 21.16 9.46
CA ARG A 102 -44.38 21.64 8.86
C ARG A 102 -44.26 21.12 7.43
N GLU A 103 -44.87 21.85 6.49
CA GLU A 103 -44.65 21.67 5.06
C GLU A 103 -43.14 21.77 4.75
N PRO A 104 -42.55 20.83 3.97
CA PRO A 104 -41.12 20.83 3.71
C PRO A 104 -40.74 22.02 2.82
N THR A 105 -40.13 23.03 3.42
CA THR A 105 -39.59 24.20 2.70
C THR A 105 -38.58 23.72 1.66
N PRO A 106 -38.75 24.04 0.36
CA PRO A 106 -37.87 23.52 -0.69
C PRO A 106 -36.43 24.01 -0.48
N VAL A 107 -35.51 23.05 -0.32
CA VAL A 107 -34.09 23.34 -0.09
C VAL A 107 -33.43 23.74 -1.41
N GLY A 108 -33.05 25.01 -1.52
CA GLY A 108 -32.06 25.48 -2.49
C GLY A 108 -32.58 26.44 -3.55
N ALA A 109 -32.57 27.74 -3.24
CA ALA A 109 -32.41 28.74 -4.29
C ALA A 109 -31.06 28.48 -5.03
N PRO A 110 -31.02 28.52 -6.37
CA PRO A 110 -29.80 28.23 -7.11
C PRO A 110 -28.70 29.24 -6.74
N ARG A 111 -27.61 28.74 -6.15
CA ARG A 111 -26.43 29.55 -5.82
C ARG A 111 -25.86 30.11 -7.13
N VAL A 112 -25.90 31.44 -7.30
CA VAL A 112 -25.36 32.09 -8.49
C VAL A 112 -23.88 31.74 -8.64
N SER A 113 -23.53 31.03 -9.72
CA SER A 113 -22.15 30.60 -9.96
C SER A 113 -21.28 31.82 -10.25
N LYS A 114 -20.28 32.08 -9.39
CA LYS A 114 -19.29 33.16 -9.62
C LYS A 114 -18.40 32.91 -10.85
N ALA A 115 -18.38 31.68 -11.38
CA ALA A 115 -17.68 31.33 -12.60
C ALA A 115 -18.43 31.84 -13.84
N LYS A 116 -17.77 32.66 -14.67
CA LYS A 116 -18.28 33.08 -15.98
C LYS A 116 -18.14 31.93 -16.97
N VAL A 117 -19.23 31.19 -17.20
CA VAL A 117 -19.27 30.12 -18.21
C VAL A 117 -19.55 30.74 -19.59
N THR A 118 -18.58 30.69 -20.49
CA THR A 118 -18.77 30.99 -21.91
C THR A 118 -19.01 29.72 -22.70
N LYS A 119 -19.96 29.73 -23.64
CA LYS A 119 -20.02 28.69 -24.68
C LYS A 119 -18.73 28.82 -25.51
N GLY A 120 -17.88 27.79 -25.47
CA GLY A 120 -16.63 27.75 -26.24
C GLY A 120 -16.88 27.62 -27.76
N SER A 121 -15.83 27.40 -28.53
CA SER A 121 -15.87 27.28 -30.01
C SER A 121 -16.72 26.12 -30.55
N GLY A 122 -17.19 25.21 -29.70
CA GLY A 122 -17.93 24.00 -30.10
C GLY A 122 -17.06 22.86 -30.65
N SER A 123 -15.76 23.10 -30.80
CA SER A 123 -14.74 22.14 -31.23
C SER A 123 -13.65 21.98 -30.17
N LEU A 124 -12.94 20.84 -30.18
CA LEU A 124 -11.77 20.65 -29.31
C LEU A 124 -10.61 21.58 -29.75
N PRO A 125 -9.94 22.30 -28.83
CA PRO A 125 -8.83 23.19 -29.16
C PRO A 125 -7.63 22.43 -29.73
N ASN A 126 -7.31 22.67 -31.01
CA ASN A 126 -6.29 21.95 -31.79
C ASN A 126 -5.06 22.81 -32.17
N GLY A 127 -4.84 23.94 -31.48
CA GLY A 127 -3.81 24.94 -31.84
C GLY A 127 -2.36 24.43 -31.82
N ALA A 128 -2.07 23.34 -31.11
CA ALA A 128 -0.77 22.67 -31.11
C ALA A 128 -0.73 21.46 -32.06
N GLY A 129 -1.69 21.36 -32.99
CA GLY A 129 -1.84 20.22 -33.90
C GLY A 129 -2.36 18.95 -33.24
N GLN A 130 -3.13 19.07 -32.14
CA GLN A 130 -3.66 17.90 -31.45
C GLN A 130 -4.64 17.10 -32.33
N VAL A 131 -4.48 15.77 -32.30
CA VAL A 131 -5.30 14.81 -33.04
C VAL A 131 -6.02 13.87 -32.10
N TRP A 132 -7.23 13.48 -32.46
CA TRP A 132 -8.00 12.42 -31.81
C TRP A 132 -7.56 11.05 -32.36
N ARG A 133 -7.27 10.10 -31.46
CA ARG A 133 -6.97 8.71 -31.81
C ARG A 133 -7.66 7.76 -30.85
N GLU A 134 -8.00 6.59 -31.38
CA GLU A 134 -8.53 5.45 -30.62
C GLU A 134 -7.61 4.25 -30.84
N TYR A 135 -7.16 3.64 -29.75
CA TYR A 135 -6.33 2.44 -29.75
C TYR A 135 -7.16 1.28 -29.22
N ASP A 136 -7.18 0.14 -29.93
CA ASP A 136 -7.86 -1.07 -29.47
C ASP A 136 -7.00 -1.79 -28.42
N ILE A 137 -7.51 -1.84 -27.18
CA ILE A 137 -6.83 -2.46 -26.05
C ILE A 137 -7.52 -3.75 -25.58
N ARG A 138 -8.61 -4.18 -26.27
CA ARG A 138 -9.31 -5.44 -26.00
C ARG A 138 -8.39 -6.66 -25.90
N PRO A 139 -7.36 -6.84 -26.78
CA PRO A 139 -6.51 -8.02 -26.68
C PRO A 139 -5.75 -8.12 -25.35
N TYR A 140 -5.48 -6.99 -24.68
CA TYR A 140 -4.92 -6.99 -23.33
C TYR A 140 -6.00 -7.19 -22.25
N THR A 141 -7.07 -6.41 -22.26
CA THR A 141 -8.09 -6.46 -21.19
C THR A 141 -8.86 -7.77 -21.14
N LEU A 142 -9.01 -8.48 -22.27
CA LEU A 142 -9.58 -9.83 -22.32
C LEU A 142 -8.64 -10.89 -21.71
N ARG A 143 -7.31 -10.74 -21.89
CA ARG A 143 -6.30 -11.62 -21.24
C ARG A 143 -6.25 -11.42 -19.73
N VAL A 144 -6.55 -10.22 -19.23
CA VAL A 144 -6.52 -9.86 -17.81
C VAL A 144 -7.93 -9.56 -17.28
N SER A 145 -8.89 -10.40 -17.68
CA SER A 145 -10.32 -10.20 -17.40
C SER A 145 -10.72 -10.36 -15.93
N THR A 146 -9.85 -10.97 -15.11
CA THR A 146 -10.00 -11.10 -13.64
C THR A 146 -9.68 -9.81 -12.88
N GLU A 147 -8.92 -8.87 -13.46
CA GLU A 147 -8.72 -7.55 -12.85
C GLU A 147 -9.97 -6.67 -13.03
N PRO A 148 -10.34 -5.85 -12.03
CA PRO A 148 -11.54 -5.01 -12.12
C PRO A 148 -11.40 -3.87 -13.13
N LYS A 149 -10.19 -3.33 -13.30
CA LYS A 149 -9.86 -2.18 -14.18
C LYS A 149 -8.50 -2.38 -14.89
N PRO A 150 -8.31 -3.44 -15.70
CA PRO A 150 -7.01 -3.73 -16.34
C PRO A 150 -6.51 -2.54 -17.18
N GLN A 151 -7.41 -1.82 -17.87
CA GLN A 151 -7.06 -0.66 -18.68
C GLN A 151 -6.36 0.47 -17.90
N GLN A 152 -6.51 0.54 -16.58
CA GLN A 152 -5.83 1.51 -15.73
C GLN A 152 -4.31 1.33 -15.81
N ARG A 153 -3.80 0.11 -15.99
CA ARG A 153 -2.36 -0.14 -16.11
C ARG A 153 -1.75 0.56 -17.32
N ILE A 154 -2.45 0.59 -18.44
CA ILE A 154 -2.02 1.32 -19.65
C ILE A 154 -1.96 2.83 -19.36
N VAL A 155 -3.00 3.38 -18.72
CA VAL A 155 -3.06 4.80 -18.31
C VAL A 155 -1.92 5.15 -17.35
N ASP A 156 -1.68 4.32 -16.34
CA ASP A 156 -0.63 4.53 -15.35
C ASP A 156 0.76 4.52 -16.01
N TRP A 157 1.01 3.61 -16.96
CA TRP A 157 2.27 3.58 -17.70
C TRP A 157 2.46 4.78 -18.63
N ILE A 158 1.39 5.26 -19.29
CA ILE A 158 1.41 6.50 -20.06
C ILE A 158 1.79 7.67 -19.16
N LEU A 159 1.07 7.88 -18.05
CA LEU A 159 1.32 8.99 -17.11
C LEU A 159 2.73 8.94 -16.48
N ARG A 160 3.34 7.75 -16.38
CA ARG A 160 4.73 7.56 -15.90
C ARG A 160 5.79 7.88 -16.94
N GLU A 161 5.53 7.63 -18.22
CA GLU A 161 6.45 7.95 -19.31
C GLU A 161 6.37 9.44 -19.68
N THR A 162 5.15 10.00 -19.68
CA THR A 162 4.88 11.35 -20.21
C THR A 162 4.83 12.43 -19.13
N GLY A 163 4.71 12.03 -17.86
CA GLY A 163 4.40 12.92 -16.73
C GLY A 163 2.93 13.34 -16.68
N TYR A 164 2.48 13.74 -15.49
CA TYR A 164 1.12 14.26 -15.25
C TYR A 164 0.90 15.62 -15.92
N GLU A 165 1.91 16.50 -15.86
CA GLU A 165 1.85 17.87 -16.36
C GLU A 165 1.58 17.94 -17.87
N ALA A 166 2.06 16.96 -18.65
CA ALA A 166 1.82 16.92 -20.09
C ALA A 166 0.33 16.82 -20.45
N TRP A 167 -0.51 16.24 -19.59
CA TRP A 167 -1.95 16.08 -19.82
C TRP A 167 -2.80 17.20 -19.20
N HIS A 168 -2.20 18.03 -18.34
CA HIS A 168 -2.89 19.03 -17.52
C HIS A 168 -2.24 20.43 -17.60
N GLY A 169 -1.33 20.65 -18.56
CA GLY A 169 -0.67 21.92 -18.84
C GLY A 169 -1.43 22.79 -19.84
N GLU A 170 -0.69 23.64 -20.55
CA GLU A 170 -1.24 24.60 -21.53
C GLU A 170 -1.83 23.91 -22.78
N THR A 171 -1.20 22.83 -23.25
CA THR A 171 -1.74 22.04 -24.35
C THR A 171 -2.90 21.19 -23.84
N VAL A 172 -4.10 21.43 -24.38
CA VAL A 172 -5.28 20.64 -24.05
C VAL A 172 -5.06 19.18 -24.47
N GLY A 173 -4.99 18.30 -23.48
CA GLY A 173 -4.89 16.85 -23.63
C GLY A 173 -6.14 16.13 -23.08
N MET A 174 -6.46 14.96 -23.64
CA MET A 174 -7.41 14.02 -23.04
C MET A 174 -6.86 12.60 -23.11
N LEU A 175 -6.96 11.88 -21.99
CA LEU A 175 -6.63 10.46 -21.86
C LEU A 175 -7.80 9.75 -21.18
N ASN A 176 -8.47 8.84 -21.87
CA ASN A 176 -9.59 8.08 -21.32
C ASN A 176 -9.51 6.61 -21.76
N ALA A 177 -9.73 5.67 -20.84
CA ALA A 177 -9.63 4.24 -21.10
C ALA A 177 -10.92 3.51 -20.69
N THR A 178 -11.56 2.86 -21.66
CA THR A 178 -12.59 1.85 -21.40
C THR A 178 -11.96 0.45 -21.33
N LYS A 179 -12.73 -0.62 -21.13
CA LYS A 179 -12.18 -1.98 -21.28
C LYS A 179 -11.78 -2.27 -22.74
N ASP A 180 -12.35 -1.57 -23.72
CA ASP A 180 -12.14 -1.88 -25.13
C ASP A 180 -11.14 -0.96 -25.82
N LYS A 181 -11.17 0.34 -25.49
CA LYS A 181 -10.44 1.38 -26.21
C LYS A 181 -9.72 2.33 -25.27
N LEU A 182 -8.51 2.72 -25.67
CA LEU A 182 -7.88 3.94 -25.17
C LEU A 182 -8.17 5.09 -26.16
N ILE A 183 -8.79 6.15 -25.67
CA ILE A 183 -9.12 7.35 -26.43
C ILE A 183 -8.15 8.46 -26.01
N VAL A 184 -7.49 9.06 -27.00
CA VAL A 184 -6.38 9.99 -26.77
C VAL A 184 -6.54 11.21 -27.67
N TYR A 185 -6.57 12.40 -27.06
CA TYR A 185 -6.48 13.68 -27.77
C TYR A 185 -5.18 14.37 -27.35
N HIS A 186 -4.21 14.46 -28.25
CA HIS A 186 -2.92 15.12 -28.01
C HIS A 186 -2.15 15.37 -29.32
N THR A 187 -1.06 16.14 -29.22
CA THR A 187 -0.06 16.35 -30.28
C THR A 187 0.50 15.05 -30.87
N PRO A 188 0.96 15.02 -32.14
CA PRO A 188 1.45 13.80 -32.78
C PRO A 188 2.65 13.14 -32.09
N ALA A 189 3.53 13.93 -31.46
CA ALA A 189 4.68 13.42 -30.71
C ALA A 189 4.24 12.61 -29.48
N MET A 190 3.25 13.10 -28.72
CA MET A 190 2.68 12.37 -27.59
C MET A 190 1.98 11.08 -28.06
N GLN A 191 1.23 11.17 -29.17
CA GLN A 191 0.55 10.01 -29.75
C GLN A 191 1.52 8.88 -30.15
N ALA A 192 2.77 9.19 -30.50
CA ALA A 192 3.80 8.18 -30.78
C ALA A 192 4.32 7.47 -29.52
N ILE A 193 4.45 8.20 -28.40
CA ILE A 193 4.79 7.60 -27.08
C ILE A 193 3.65 6.69 -26.63
N VAL A 194 2.41 7.18 -26.72
CA VAL A 194 1.22 6.41 -26.32
C VAL A 194 1.05 5.15 -27.17
N SER A 195 1.24 5.21 -28.49
CA SER A 195 1.19 4.01 -29.34
C SER A 195 2.22 2.97 -28.92
N GLY A 196 3.47 3.39 -28.66
CA GLY A 196 4.53 2.47 -28.21
C GLY A 196 4.22 1.78 -26.87
N ILE A 197 3.54 2.48 -25.95
CA ILE A 197 3.08 1.86 -24.69
C ILE A 197 1.91 0.91 -24.94
N CYS A 198 0.89 1.32 -25.70
CA CYS A 198 -0.22 0.45 -26.07
C CYS A 198 0.25 -0.84 -26.74
N ASP A 199 1.20 -0.75 -27.67
CA ASP A 199 1.76 -1.91 -28.37
C ASP A 199 2.49 -2.88 -27.43
N ARG A 200 3.22 -2.39 -26.41
CA ARG A 200 3.85 -3.26 -25.38
C ARG A 200 2.82 -4.08 -24.59
N PHE A 201 1.61 -3.55 -24.39
CA PHE A 201 0.51 -4.28 -23.73
C PHE A 201 -0.24 -5.20 -24.69
N VAL A 202 -0.59 -4.72 -25.88
CA VAL A 202 -1.48 -5.41 -26.83
C VAL A 202 -0.75 -6.52 -27.59
N ASN A 203 0.55 -6.38 -27.86
CA ASN A 203 1.33 -7.36 -28.61
C ASN A 203 1.43 -8.72 -27.88
N GLY A 204 1.07 -9.80 -28.59
CA GLY A 204 1.10 -11.16 -28.05
C GLY A 204 2.50 -11.71 -27.73
N ARG A 205 3.56 -11.15 -28.33
CA ARG A 205 4.95 -11.60 -28.09
C ARG A 205 5.36 -11.52 -26.62
N GLY A 206 4.86 -10.53 -25.89
CA GLY A 206 5.14 -10.37 -24.46
C GLY A 206 4.33 -11.29 -23.54
N SER A 207 3.20 -11.88 -23.98
CA SER A 207 2.34 -12.69 -23.08
C SER A 207 2.92 -14.06 -22.72
N ASP A 208 3.83 -14.60 -23.52
CA ASP A 208 4.56 -15.83 -23.18
C ASP A 208 5.73 -15.58 -22.22
N ARG A 209 5.99 -14.32 -21.86
CA ARG A 209 6.99 -13.92 -20.88
C ARG A 209 6.34 -13.53 -19.56
N ALA A 210 7.03 -13.85 -18.47
CA ALA A 210 6.65 -13.46 -17.14
C ALA A 210 7.88 -13.20 -16.26
N PHE A 211 7.67 -12.54 -15.13
CA PHE A 211 8.72 -12.16 -14.21
C PHE A 211 8.69 -13.09 -13.01
N SER A 212 9.80 -13.76 -12.71
CA SER A 212 9.94 -14.49 -11.46
C SER A 212 10.42 -13.52 -10.40
N MET A 213 9.68 -13.43 -9.30
CA MET A 213 9.99 -12.54 -8.18
C MET A 213 10.32 -13.39 -6.94
N ARG A 214 11.46 -13.11 -6.31
CA ARG A 214 11.88 -13.76 -5.06
C ARG A 214 12.24 -12.72 -4.00
N ILE A 215 11.69 -12.89 -2.80
CA ILE A 215 11.88 -11.98 -1.66
C ILE A 215 12.47 -12.79 -0.52
N LEU A 216 13.64 -12.38 -0.04
CA LEU A 216 14.32 -13.04 1.07
C LEU A 216 14.92 -12.03 2.05
N THR A 217 15.13 -12.43 3.29
CA THR A 217 15.91 -11.66 4.26
C THR A 217 17.18 -12.41 4.65
N VAL A 218 18.28 -11.69 4.86
CA VAL A 218 19.58 -12.24 5.27
C VAL A 218 20.02 -11.57 6.56
N ARG A 219 20.21 -12.32 7.65
CA ARG A 219 20.55 -11.73 8.97
C ARG A 219 21.91 -11.02 8.94
N ASN A 220 22.91 -11.61 8.27
CA ASN A 220 24.23 -11.01 8.09
C ASN A 220 24.42 -10.45 6.64
N PRO A 221 24.67 -9.13 6.46
CA PRO A 221 24.86 -8.49 5.16
C PRO A 221 26.12 -8.90 4.38
N ASP A 222 27.01 -9.74 4.94
CA ASP A 222 28.24 -10.26 4.31
C ASP A 222 28.03 -11.00 2.97
N TRP A 223 26.78 -11.33 2.60
CA TRP A 223 26.48 -11.82 1.25
C TRP A 223 26.98 -10.85 0.17
N ARG A 224 26.95 -9.53 0.45
CA ARG A 224 27.48 -8.49 -0.45
C ARG A 224 28.95 -8.74 -0.81
N VAL A 225 29.79 -9.12 0.15
CA VAL A 225 31.24 -9.29 -0.07
C VAL A 225 31.52 -10.36 -1.13
N ARG A 226 30.75 -11.47 -1.11
CA ARG A 226 30.85 -12.54 -2.11
C ARG A 226 30.18 -12.17 -3.43
N ALA A 227 29.05 -11.46 -3.38
CA ALA A 227 28.27 -11.07 -4.55
C ALA A 227 28.83 -9.87 -5.34
N LEU A 228 29.62 -8.99 -4.72
CA LEU A 228 29.99 -7.67 -5.29
C LEU A 228 30.69 -7.76 -6.65
N ARG A 229 31.51 -8.81 -6.88
CA ARG A 229 32.21 -9.03 -8.15
C ARG A 229 31.31 -9.64 -9.25
N LEU A 230 30.11 -10.09 -8.89
CA LEU A 230 29.13 -10.69 -9.78
C LEU A 230 28.04 -9.70 -10.24
N MET A 231 28.10 -8.46 -9.74
CA MET A 231 27.06 -7.44 -9.80
C MET A 231 27.58 -6.12 -10.37
N THR A 232 26.79 -5.50 -11.25
CA THR A 232 27.01 -4.12 -11.71
C THR A 232 26.05 -3.19 -10.97
N PRO A 233 26.52 -2.16 -10.24
CA PRO A 233 25.65 -1.26 -9.48
C PRO A 233 24.79 -0.39 -10.40
N ILE A 234 23.54 -0.17 -10.01
CA ILE A 234 22.63 0.81 -10.61
C ILE A 234 22.28 1.89 -9.57
N ARG A 235 21.91 3.09 -10.04
CA ARG A 235 21.47 4.16 -9.15
C ARG A 235 20.04 3.88 -8.68
N VAL A 236 19.82 4.02 -7.38
CA VAL A 236 18.52 4.01 -6.69
C VAL A 236 18.37 5.39 -6.06
N GLN A 237 17.18 5.97 -6.10
CA GLN A 237 16.90 7.31 -5.57
C GLN A 237 16.49 7.29 -4.09
N ALA A 238 15.88 6.21 -3.62
CA ALA A 238 15.46 6.03 -2.24
C ALA A 238 16.65 5.83 -1.29
N ASP A 239 16.67 6.63 -0.22
CA ASP A 239 17.72 6.60 0.81
C ASP A 239 17.82 5.22 1.50
N GLY A 240 19.06 4.75 1.70
CA GLY A 240 19.35 3.48 2.36
C GLY A 240 19.12 2.22 1.50
N LEU A 241 18.65 2.37 0.27
CA LEU A 241 18.49 1.27 -0.69
C LEU A 241 19.68 1.20 -1.66
N GLN A 242 19.92 0.00 -2.17
CA GLN A 242 20.98 -0.28 -3.14
C GLN A 242 20.47 -1.22 -4.22
N GLY A 243 20.90 -1.00 -5.47
CA GLY A 243 20.47 -1.78 -6.62
C GLY A 243 21.64 -2.25 -7.45
N TRP A 244 21.50 -3.44 -8.03
CA TRP A 244 22.45 -4.00 -8.99
C TRP A 244 21.72 -4.75 -10.10
N ILE A 245 22.43 -4.97 -11.21
CA ILE A 245 22.08 -5.94 -12.25
C ILE A 245 23.15 -7.03 -12.28
N MET A 246 22.76 -8.28 -12.55
CA MET A 246 23.69 -9.40 -12.73
C MET A 246 23.20 -10.38 -13.81
N PRO A 247 24.12 -11.08 -14.51
CA PRO A 247 23.76 -12.21 -15.37
C PRO A 247 23.04 -13.35 -14.62
N LYS A 248 22.24 -14.14 -15.33
CA LYS A 248 21.42 -15.22 -14.74
C LYS A 248 22.26 -16.36 -14.17
N GLU A 249 23.41 -16.66 -14.76
CA GLU A 249 24.39 -17.62 -14.27
C GLU A 249 25.05 -17.15 -12.95
N ASN A 250 25.35 -15.87 -12.84
CA ASN A 250 25.83 -15.25 -11.60
C ASN A 250 24.77 -15.28 -10.50
N PHE A 251 23.50 -15.06 -10.87
CA PHE A 251 22.37 -15.20 -9.95
C PHE A 251 22.20 -16.64 -9.45
N ALA A 252 22.36 -17.64 -10.32
CA ALA A 252 22.30 -19.04 -9.90
C ALA A 252 23.40 -19.39 -8.89
N LEU A 253 24.63 -18.87 -9.06
CA LEU A 253 25.72 -19.02 -8.08
C LEU A 253 25.38 -18.35 -6.74
N LEU A 254 24.87 -17.11 -6.76
CA LEU A 254 24.45 -16.41 -5.55
C LEU A 254 23.28 -17.12 -4.84
N GLN A 255 22.31 -17.61 -5.59
CA GLN A 255 21.17 -18.36 -5.05
C GLN A 255 21.60 -19.68 -4.41
N ALA A 256 22.53 -20.42 -5.03
CA ALA A 256 23.10 -21.63 -4.46
C ALA A 256 23.89 -21.36 -3.16
N GLU A 257 24.55 -20.21 -3.05
CA GLU A 257 25.26 -19.80 -1.84
C GLU A 257 24.29 -19.35 -0.73
N LEU A 258 23.30 -18.51 -1.05
CA LEU A 258 22.25 -18.11 -0.11
C LEU A 258 21.44 -19.31 0.39
N GLY A 259 21.18 -20.31 -0.46
CA GLY A 259 20.49 -21.54 -0.08
C GLY A 259 21.24 -22.45 0.91
N ARG A 260 22.56 -22.27 1.08
CA ARG A 260 23.36 -22.98 2.10
C ARG A 260 23.35 -22.29 3.47
N ARG A 261 22.89 -21.04 3.53
CA ARG A 261 22.98 -20.20 4.74
C ARG A 261 21.75 -20.39 5.63
N SER A 262 21.97 -20.74 6.89
CA SER A 262 20.92 -20.87 7.90
C SER A 262 20.33 -19.53 8.37
N ASP A 263 21.00 -18.41 8.05
CA ASP A 263 20.55 -17.05 8.40
C ASP A 263 19.74 -16.36 7.28
N VAL A 264 19.40 -17.10 6.22
CA VAL A 264 18.53 -16.65 5.13
C VAL A 264 17.11 -17.16 5.37
N ARG A 265 16.12 -16.27 5.25
CA ARG A 265 14.68 -16.63 5.22
C ARG A 265 14.06 -16.24 3.90
N ASP A 266 13.33 -17.17 3.31
CA ASP A 266 12.60 -16.96 2.07
C ASP A 266 11.12 -16.72 2.35
N TYR A 267 10.55 -15.65 1.80
CA TYR A 267 9.11 -15.35 1.91
C TYR A 267 8.33 -15.80 0.68
N ASN A 268 9.01 -16.22 -0.39
CA ASN A 268 8.43 -16.61 -1.66
C ASN A 268 9.17 -17.82 -2.25
N ALA A 269 9.23 -18.91 -1.49
CA ALA A 269 9.92 -20.14 -1.87
C ALA A 269 9.43 -20.77 -3.19
N ALA A 270 8.23 -20.39 -3.64
CA ALA A 270 7.63 -20.80 -4.91
C ALA A 270 7.95 -19.84 -6.10
N ASN A 271 8.90 -18.90 -5.94
CA ASN A 271 9.24 -17.78 -6.85
C ASN A 271 8.08 -17.30 -7.73
N GLN A 272 7.09 -16.66 -7.11
CA GLN A 272 5.87 -16.19 -7.75
C GLN A 272 6.10 -15.59 -9.15
N LEU A 273 5.40 -16.16 -10.13
CA LEU A 273 5.47 -15.77 -11.52
C LEU A 273 4.43 -14.66 -11.82
N VAL A 274 4.88 -13.51 -12.29
CA VAL A 274 4.06 -12.32 -12.57
C VAL A 274 4.00 -12.10 -14.09
N PRO A 275 2.86 -12.31 -14.77
CA PRO A 275 2.77 -12.15 -16.21
C PRO A 275 3.13 -10.73 -16.67
N ASN A 276 3.71 -10.59 -17.86
CA ASN A 276 4.05 -9.28 -18.42
C ASN A 276 2.80 -8.37 -18.50
N GLY A 277 2.91 -7.13 -18.00
CA GLY A 277 1.81 -6.17 -18.00
C GLY A 277 0.68 -6.47 -16.99
N GLN A 278 0.85 -7.47 -16.10
CA GLN A 278 -0.02 -7.68 -14.94
C GLN A 278 0.68 -7.20 -13.67
N ALA A 279 -0.11 -6.71 -12.71
CA ALA A 279 0.42 -6.21 -11.45
C ALA A 279 0.27 -7.25 -10.34
N ILE A 280 1.14 -7.20 -9.34
CA ILE A 280 0.96 -8.00 -8.13
C ILE A 280 1.24 -7.20 -6.86
N VAL A 281 0.50 -7.49 -5.81
CA VAL A 281 0.68 -6.92 -4.48
C VAL A 281 0.94 -8.06 -3.50
N PHE A 282 2.13 -8.07 -2.91
CA PHE A 282 2.47 -8.92 -1.78
C PHE A 282 2.34 -8.10 -0.49
N SER A 283 1.60 -8.58 0.51
CA SER A 283 1.43 -7.88 1.78
C SER A 283 1.53 -8.81 2.97
N THR A 284 2.30 -8.39 3.96
CA THR A 284 2.43 -9.00 5.30
C THR A 284 1.94 -8.05 6.40
N MET A 285 1.24 -6.98 6.02
CA MET A 285 0.69 -5.99 6.96
C MET A 285 -0.32 -6.65 7.90
N ARG A 286 -0.03 -6.62 9.19
CA ARG A 286 -0.92 -7.02 10.28
C ARG A 286 -1.39 -5.80 11.07
N PRO A 287 -2.65 -5.77 11.53
CA PRO A 287 -3.10 -4.75 12.48
C PRO A 287 -2.49 -5.00 13.86
N ARG A 288 -2.07 -3.92 14.52
CA ARG A 288 -1.58 -3.93 15.91
C ARG A 288 -2.33 -2.87 16.72
N GLY A 289 -3.13 -3.31 17.67
CA GLY A 289 -3.83 -2.43 18.61
C GLY A 289 -2.89 -1.88 19.69
N TYR A 290 -3.19 -0.70 20.20
CA TYR A 290 -2.49 -0.05 21.32
C TYR A 290 -3.42 0.95 22.03
N VAL A 291 -3.09 1.37 23.25
CA VAL A 291 -3.83 2.46 23.92
C VAL A 291 -3.28 3.81 23.44
N LYS A 292 -3.99 4.47 22.52
CA LYS A 292 -3.55 5.71 21.88
C LYS A 292 -3.62 6.91 22.81
N GLY A 293 -4.69 6.99 23.59
CA GLY A 293 -5.08 8.21 24.29
C GLY A 293 -6.06 7.92 25.42
N ILE A 294 -6.68 8.98 25.91
CA ILE A 294 -7.63 8.95 27.03
C ILE A 294 -8.73 9.96 26.73
N ILE A 295 -9.98 9.54 26.91
CA ILE A 295 -11.17 10.37 26.70
C ILE A 295 -11.85 10.57 28.07
N PRO A 296 -12.23 11.81 28.46
CA PRO A 296 -12.98 12.05 29.68
C PRO A 296 -14.42 11.56 29.54
N THR A 297 -14.90 10.77 30.50
CA THR A 297 -16.21 10.10 30.51
C THR A 297 -17.27 10.87 31.34
N GLY A 298 -17.30 12.19 31.18
CA GLY A 298 -18.38 13.06 31.67
C GLY A 298 -18.67 12.95 33.17
N GLN A 299 -19.96 12.87 33.53
CA GLN A 299 -20.46 12.75 34.91
C GLN A 299 -20.53 11.29 35.40
N ALA A 300 -19.94 10.33 34.69
CA ALA A 300 -19.94 8.91 35.06
C ALA A 300 -18.61 8.49 35.70
N TRP A 301 -18.65 7.48 36.56
CA TRP A 301 -17.44 6.81 37.07
C TRP A 301 -17.21 5.50 36.29
N PRO A 302 -15.99 5.21 35.80
CA PRO A 302 -14.76 6.00 35.90
C PRO A 302 -14.80 7.28 35.06
N GLY A 303 -14.13 8.34 35.53
CA GLY A 303 -14.13 9.67 34.89
C GLY A 303 -13.27 9.80 33.64
N TYR A 304 -12.42 8.81 33.36
CA TYR A 304 -11.64 8.71 32.14
C TYR A 304 -11.61 7.28 31.61
N GLN A 305 -11.70 7.13 30.29
CA GLN A 305 -11.64 5.87 29.56
C GLN A 305 -10.47 5.85 28.57
N PRO A 306 -9.73 4.73 28.44
CA PRO A 306 -8.70 4.57 27.41
C PRO A 306 -9.28 4.67 25.98
N GLU A 307 -8.60 5.43 25.11
CA GLU A 307 -8.88 5.48 23.67
C GLU A 307 -8.09 4.36 22.96
N PRO A 308 -8.76 3.38 22.33
CA PRO A 308 -8.08 2.38 21.52
C PRO A 308 -7.57 2.99 20.22
N GLY A 309 -6.32 2.70 19.88
CA GLY A 309 -5.71 2.99 18.59
C GLY A 309 -5.28 1.71 17.88
N GLN A 310 -5.03 1.83 16.58
CA GLN A 310 -4.59 0.74 15.72
C GLN A 310 -3.55 1.28 14.73
N LEU A 311 -2.53 0.48 14.45
CA LEU A 311 -1.54 0.75 13.42
C LEU A 311 -1.33 -0.50 12.55
N GLU A 312 -0.79 -0.31 11.35
CA GLU A 312 -0.36 -1.42 10.48
C GLU A 312 1.14 -1.68 10.66
N GLU A 313 1.50 -2.94 10.89
CA GLU A 313 2.87 -3.40 11.04
C GLU A 313 3.16 -4.49 9.99
N GLY A 314 4.23 -4.35 9.22
CA GLY A 314 4.64 -5.30 8.18
C GLY A 314 5.18 -4.61 6.93
N ALA A 315 5.24 -5.35 5.83
CA ALA A 315 5.66 -4.86 4.51
C ALA A 315 4.58 -5.11 3.46
N SER A 316 4.42 -4.15 2.54
CA SER A 316 3.59 -4.24 1.34
C SER A 316 4.43 -3.85 0.13
N LEU A 317 4.51 -4.75 -0.84
CA LEU A 317 5.25 -4.61 -2.10
C LEU A 317 4.28 -4.72 -3.26
N GLU A 318 4.12 -3.63 -4.01
CA GLU A 318 3.45 -3.63 -5.32
C GLU A 318 4.52 -3.67 -6.43
N PHE A 319 4.37 -4.63 -7.35
CA PHE A 319 5.28 -4.86 -8.46
C PHE A 319 4.50 -4.80 -9.79
N ASN A 320 4.90 -3.88 -10.67
CA ASN A 320 4.26 -3.62 -11.96
C ASN A 320 5.29 -3.75 -13.11
N PRO A 321 5.49 -4.93 -13.69
CA PRO A 321 6.41 -5.17 -14.80
C PRO A 321 5.82 -4.85 -16.19
N LEU A 322 6.68 -4.44 -17.12
CA LEU A 322 6.38 -4.29 -18.55
C LEU A 322 7.67 -4.45 -19.39
N LEU A 323 7.72 -5.45 -20.28
CA LEU A 323 8.79 -5.62 -21.28
C LEU A 323 8.69 -4.57 -22.40
N SER A 324 9.81 -4.21 -23.01
CA SER A 324 9.85 -3.51 -24.31
C SER A 324 9.34 -4.40 -25.46
N MET A 325 9.03 -3.80 -26.61
CA MET A 325 8.44 -4.52 -27.76
C MET A 325 9.38 -5.56 -28.39
N ASP A 326 10.68 -5.33 -28.28
CA ASP A 326 11.78 -6.22 -28.69
C ASP A 326 12.02 -7.38 -27.70
N LEU A 327 11.45 -7.29 -26.48
CA LEU A 327 11.70 -8.18 -25.33
C LEU A 327 13.15 -8.15 -24.80
N GLU A 328 13.98 -7.18 -25.21
CA GLU A 328 15.38 -7.05 -24.79
C GLU A 328 15.52 -6.29 -23.47
N THR A 329 14.62 -5.34 -23.18
CA THR A 329 14.63 -4.58 -21.92
C THR A 329 13.40 -4.86 -21.07
N ALA A 330 13.65 -5.15 -19.80
CA ALA A 330 12.65 -5.21 -18.76
C ALA A 330 12.53 -3.84 -18.09
N GLU A 331 11.30 -3.43 -17.83
CA GLU A 331 11.00 -2.29 -16.98
C GLU A 331 10.02 -2.73 -15.89
N ALA A 332 10.15 -2.18 -14.69
CA ALA A 332 9.16 -2.39 -13.64
C ALA A 332 9.08 -1.19 -12.71
N VAL A 333 7.87 -0.90 -12.25
CA VAL A 333 7.65 -0.01 -11.11
C VAL A 333 7.57 -0.86 -9.85
N VAL A 334 8.45 -0.58 -8.90
CA VAL A 334 8.51 -1.23 -7.60
C VAL A 334 8.07 -0.22 -6.56
N LYS A 335 7.04 -0.57 -5.79
CA LYS A 335 6.54 0.26 -4.69
C LYS A 335 6.53 -0.54 -3.40
N LEU A 336 7.46 -0.22 -2.49
CA LEU A 336 7.51 -0.74 -1.13
C LEU A 336 6.89 0.27 -0.18
N ARG A 337 6.06 -0.22 0.74
CA ARG A 337 5.77 0.43 2.01
C ARG A 337 6.06 -0.57 3.12
N MET A 338 7.00 -0.25 4.00
CA MET A 338 7.25 -1.00 5.22
C MET A 338 7.02 -0.09 6.42
N THR A 339 6.25 -0.60 7.39
CA THR A 339 6.02 0.04 8.69
C THR A 339 6.29 -0.97 9.77
N GLN A 340 7.14 -0.64 10.75
CA GLN A 340 7.47 -1.55 11.84
C GLN A 340 7.42 -0.81 13.18
N VAL A 341 6.87 -1.46 14.22
CA VAL A 341 6.98 -0.93 15.59
C VAL A 341 8.23 -1.48 16.23
N GLU A 342 9.15 -0.59 16.60
CA GLU A 342 10.34 -0.93 17.39
C GLU A 342 9.97 -1.21 18.84
N LYS A 343 9.14 -0.33 19.40
CA LYS A 343 8.81 -0.33 20.83
C LYS A 343 7.51 0.41 21.08
N MET A 344 6.70 -0.13 21.99
CA MET A 344 5.60 0.62 22.60
C MET A 344 6.11 1.29 23.87
N ARG A 345 6.30 2.61 23.86
CA ARG A 345 6.70 3.35 25.05
C ARG A 345 5.46 3.64 25.89
N ARG A 346 5.29 2.87 26.97
CA ARG A 346 4.26 3.12 27.98
C ARG A 346 4.52 4.41 28.73
N VAL A 347 3.51 5.27 28.78
CA VAL A 347 3.50 6.53 29.54
C VAL A 347 2.33 6.47 30.52
N SER A 348 2.62 6.52 31.82
CA SER A 348 1.58 6.73 32.82
C SER A 348 1.17 8.21 32.83
N LEU A 349 -0.13 8.45 32.86
CA LEU A 349 -0.74 9.77 33.01
C LEU A 349 -1.54 9.76 34.31
N ASP A 350 -1.13 10.59 35.25
CA ASP A 350 -1.85 10.81 36.52
C ASP A 350 -2.90 11.89 36.27
N LEU A 351 -4.17 11.48 36.21
CA LEU A 351 -5.29 12.35 35.86
C LEU A 351 -5.95 12.91 37.13
N PRO A 352 -6.39 14.19 37.12
CA PRO A 352 -7.15 14.74 38.23
C PRO A 352 -8.45 13.95 38.40
N ALA A 353 -8.84 13.62 39.62
CA ALA A 353 -10.16 13.02 39.86
C ALA A 353 -11.26 14.00 39.42
N PRO A 354 -12.36 13.53 38.78
CA PRO A 354 -13.58 14.32 38.68
C PRO A 354 -14.02 14.75 40.07
N ALA A 355 -14.51 15.97 40.22
CA ALA A 355 -14.95 16.49 41.52
C ALA A 355 -16.25 15.78 41.97
N VAL A 356 -16.12 14.68 42.70
CA VAL A 356 -17.23 13.96 43.34
C VAL A 356 -17.52 14.60 44.70
N PRO A 357 -18.73 15.09 44.99
CA PRO A 357 -19.08 15.63 46.29
C PRO A 357 -18.93 14.58 47.40
N GLY A 358 -18.09 14.84 48.40
CA GLY A 358 -17.98 14.04 49.63
C GLY A 358 -17.05 12.81 49.59
N GLY A 359 -16.29 12.58 48.51
CA GLY A 359 -15.33 11.47 48.40
C GLY A 359 -13.86 11.91 48.39
N SER A 360 -12.93 11.01 48.74
CA SER A 360 -11.49 11.28 48.64
C SER A 360 -11.04 11.35 47.17
N SER A 361 -10.42 12.46 46.77
CA SER A 361 -9.97 12.75 45.41
C SER A 361 -8.68 12.02 45.02
N ASN A 362 -8.71 10.69 45.04
CA ASN A 362 -7.62 9.87 44.50
C ASN A 362 -7.65 9.96 42.97
N GLY A 363 -6.62 10.59 42.39
CA GLY A 363 -6.48 10.75 40.94
C GLY A 363 -6.43 9.42 40.19
N GLN A 364 -6.92 9.40 38.94
CA GLN A 364 -6.96 8.19 38.12
C GLN A 364 -5.64 8.08 37.34
N ARG A 365 -4.79 7.12 37.71
CA ARG A 365 -3.58 6.79 36.92
C ARG A 365 -3.95 5.87 35.77
N LEU A 366 -3.90 6.38 34.54
CA LEU A 366 -4.05 5.59 33.32
C LEU A 366 -2.71 5.45 32.59
N GLN A 367 -2.67 4.56 31.60
CA GLN A 367 -1.46 4.31 30.80
C GLN A 367 -1.82 4.38 29.31
N VAL A 368 -1.05 5.19 28.57
CA VAL A 368 -1.07 5.23 27.11
C VAL A 368 0.22 4.62 26.56
N GLU A 369 0.18 4.18 25.31
CA GLU A 369 1.30 3.58 24.60
C GLU A 369 1.67 4.45 23.41
N VAL A 370 2.89 4.97 23.40
CA VAL A 370 3.43 5.76 22.28
C VAL A 370 4.25 4.84 21.38
N PRO A 371 3.82 4.53 20.16
CA PRO A 371 4.57 3.66 19.25
C PRO A 371 5.81 4.38 18.72
N GLN A 372 6.98 3.76 18.88
CA GLN A 372 8.19 4.12 18.16
C GLN A 372 8.24 3.29 16.87
N VAL A 373 8.18 3.94 15.71
CA VAL A 373 8.08 3.26 14.41
C VAL A 373 9.27 3.55 13.51
N THR A 374 9.69 2.51 12.77
CA THR A 374 10.59 2.61 11.63
C THR A 374 9.77 2.47 10.35
N MET A 375 10.06 3.29 9.35
CA MET A 375 9.43 3.21 8.04
C MET A 375 10.49 3.16 6.93
N ALA A 376 10.23 2.35 5.91
CA ALA A 376 10.99 2.36 4.67
C ALA A 376 10.02 2.40 3.48
N ASN A 377 10.25 3.31 2.55
CA ASN A 377 9.41 3.46 1.37
C ASN A 377 10.28 3.49 0.12
N LEU A 378 9.85 2.79 -0.92
CA LEU A 378 10.41 2.83 -2.27
C LEU A 378 9.24 3.11 -3.21
N HIS A 379 9.41 4.01 -4.18
CA HIS A 379 8.49 4.10 -5.31
C HIS A 379 9.25 4.54 -6.55
N GLU A 380 9.92 3.58 -7.19
CA GLU A 380 10.82 3.84 -8.32
C GLU A 380 10.50 2.95 -9.51
N ARG A 381 10.97 3.39 -10.68
CA ARG A 381 10.97 2.65 -11.93
C ARG A 381 12.39 2.18 -12.23
N PHE A 382 12.54 0.87 -12.38
CA PHE A 382 13.80 0.25 -12.80
C PHE A 382 13.71 -0.17 -14.25
N ARG A 383 14.82 -0.07 -14.98
CA ARG A 383 15.00 -0.59 -16.34
C ARG A 383 16.30 -1.37 -16.40
N TRP A 384 16.26 -2.58 -16.93
CA TRP A 384 17.42 -3.47 -17.02
C TRP A 384 17.31 -4.42 -18.23
N PRO A 385 18.42 -5.05 -18.68
CA PRO A 385 18.38 -6.06 -19.73
C PRO A 385 17.56 -7.30 -19.30
N ALA A 386 16.67 -7.80 -20.16
CA ALA A 386 15.75 -8.91 -19.82
C ALA A 386 16.45 -10.29 -19.73
N ASP A 387 17.66 -10.41 -20.27
CA ASP A 387 18.59 -11.53 -20.07
C ASP A 387 19.25 -11.51 -18.68
N GLN A 388 19.17 -10.40 -17.94
CA GLN A 388 19.75 -10.21 -16.62
C GLN A 388 18.71 -10.21 -15.48
N VAL A 389 19.22 -10.23 -14.26
CA VAL A 389 18.45 -10.21 -13.00
C VAL A 389 18.67 -8.85 -12.32
N LEU A 390 17.57 -8.18 -11.99
CA LEU A 390 17.56 -7.01 -11.12
C LEU A 390 17.64 -7.49 -9.65
N VAL A 391 18.58 -6.92 -8.90
CA VAL A 391 18.80 -7.18 -7.48
C VAL A 391 18.61 -5.88 -6.72
N LEU A 392 17.63 -5.82 -5.82
CA LEU A 392 17.41 -4.68 -4.94
C LEU A 392 17.62 -5.09 -3.48
N SER A 393 18.53 -4.40 -2.81
CA SER A 393 18.68 -4.42 -1.35
C SER A 393 17.82 -3.29 -0.77
N MET A 394 16.84 -3.68 0.03
CA MET A 394 15.90 -2.80 0.73
C MET A 394 16.44 -2.32 2.09
N GLY A 395 17.69 -2.67 2.42
CA GLY A 395 18.37 -2.33 3.66
C GLY A 395 17.99 -3.25 4.83
N MET A 396 18.51 -2.92 6.01
CA MET A 396 18.23 -3.66 7.25
C MET A 396 16.80 -3.38 7.74
N VAL A 397 15.89 -4.28 7.40
CA VAL A 397 14.51 -4.32 7.90
C VAL A 397 14.42 -5.21 9.15
N ALA A 398 13.36 -5.16 9.96
CA ALA A 398 13.10 -6.32 10.83
C ALA A 398 12.34 -7.42 10.07
N THR A 399 12.58 -8.66 10.47
CA THR A 399 11.85 -9.80 9.91
C THR A 399 10.40 -9.79 10.40
N PRO A 400 9.37 -9.89 9.52
CA PRO A 400 7.97 -9.85 9.94
C PRO A 400 7.52 -11.04 10.80
N ALA A 401 8.28 -12.14 10.81
CA ALA A 401 8.02 -13.30 11.68
C ALA A 401 8.70 -13.12 13.05
N PRO A 402 8.01 -13.41 14.18
CA PRO A 402 8.69 -13.61 15.46
C PRO A 402 9.62 -14.80 15.33
N GLU A 403 10.87 -14.66 15.77
CA GLU A 403 11.76 -15.81 15.89
C GLU A 403 11.22 -16.72 17.01
N GLN A 404 11.38 -18.03 16.86
CA GLN A 404 11.42 -18.93 18.01
C GLN A 404 12.69 -18.57 18.79
N GLY A 405 12.59 -17.52 19.62
CA GLY A 405 13.72 -16.91 20.30
C GLY A 405 14.40 -17.93 21.19
N ASN A 406 15.73 -17.89 21.22
CA ASN A 406 16.50 -18.71 22.14
C ASN A 406 16.02 -18.42 23.57
N SER A 407 15.91 -19.46 24.41
CA SER A 407 15.46 -19.31 25.80
C SER A 407 16.28 -18.28 26.60
N PHE A 408 17.54 -18.05 26.22
CA PHE A 408 18.40 -17.01 26.75
C PHE A 408 17.95 -15.57 26.38
N GLU A 409 17.45 -15.32 25.16
CA GLU A 409 16.96 -14.00 24.75
C GLU A 409 15.69 -13.59 25.53
N GLN A 410 14.91 -14.58 26.01
CA GLN A 410 13.74 -14.33 26.85
C GLN A 410 14.12 -13.79 28.24
N MET A 411 15.28 -14.19 28.78
CA MET A 411 15.79 -13.73 30.09
C MET A 411 16.36 -12.31 30.08
N LEU A 412 16.60 -11.70 28.91
CA LEU A 412 17.09 -10.32 28.84
C LEU A 412 15.99 -9.32 29.22
N PRO A 413 16.33 -8.20 29.89
CA PRO A 413 15.40 -7.08 30.08
C PRO A 413 14.88 -6.53 28.75
N ASP A 414 13.60 -6.14 28.69
CA ASP A 414 12.95 -5.59 27.48
C ASP A 414 13.56 -4.26 26.97
N MET A 415 14.54 -3.70 27.69
CA MET A 415 15.37 -2.59 27.21
C MET A 415 16.50 -3.04 26.26
N MET A 416 16.88 -4.32 26.25
CA MET A 416 17.91 -4.90 25.38
C MET A 416 17.35 -5.79 24.25
N LYS A 417 16.05 -6.07 24.23
CA LYS A 417 15.39 -6.81 23.14
C LYS A 417 15.08 -5.88 21.96
N SER A 418 15.99 -5.77 20.99
CA SER A 418 15.68 -5.16 19.69
C SER A 418 15.00 -6.17 18.76
N PRO A 419 14.03 -5.77 17.92
CA PRO A 419 13.49 -6.65 16.88
C PRO A 419 14.60 -7.20 15.97
N PRO A 420 14.56 -8.49 15.58
CA PRO A 420 15.60 -9.11 14.78
C PRO A 420 15.68 -8.45 13.40
N ARG A 421 16.81 -7.82 13.12
CA ARG A 421 17.12 -7.16 11.85
C ARG A 421 17.70 -8.15 10.85
N ALA A 422 17.33 -7.97 9.58
CA ALA A 422 17.91 -8.68 8.45
C ALA A 422 17.81 -7.79 7.21
N ASP A 423 18.76 -7.97 6.29
CA ASP A 423 18.80 -7.27 5.02
C ASP A 423 17.78 -7.86 4.06
N ALA A 424 16.78 -7.09 3.63
CA ALA A 424 15.76 -7.58 2.70
C ALA A 424 16.23 -7.44 1.24
N LEU A 425 16.23 -8.56 0.51
CA LEU A 425 16.61 -8.63 -0.88
C LEU A 425 15.42 -9.02 -1.76
N LEU A 426 15.26 -8.30 -2.86
CA LEU A 426 14.30 -8.55 -3.92
C LEU A 426 15.07 -8.89 -5.21
N PHE A 427 14.83 -10.08 -5.74
CA PHE A 427 15.36 -10.54 -7.02
C PHE A 427 14.23 -10.61 -8.04
N VAL A 428 14.47 -10.04 -9.22
CA VAL A 428 13.50 -9.99 -10.33
C VAL A 428 14.18 -10.37 -11.63
N GLU A 429 13.65 -11.39 -12.31
CA GLU A 429 14.18 -11.89 -13.58
C GLU A 429 13.05 -12.14 -14.59
N ALA A 430 13.29 -11.84 -15.87
CA ALA A 430 12.37 -12.19 -16.93
C ALA A 430 12.61 -13.65 -17.39
N ARG A 431 11.53 -14.43 -17.49
CA ARG A 431 11.51 -15.84 -17.88
C ARG A 431 10.40 -16.11 -18.89
N ASP A 432 10.46 -17.27 -19.52
CA ASP A 432 9.33 -17.83 -20.26
C ASP A 432 8.28 -18.37 -19.29
N ALA A 433 7.03 -17.92 -19.45
CA ALA A 433 5.90 -18.30 -18.60
C ALA A 433 5.54 -19.79 -18.72
N ARG A 434 6.06 -20.46 -19.76
CA ARG A 434 5.85 -21.89 -20.05
C ARG A 434 6.92 -22.81 -19.45
N THR A 435 8.05 -22.28 -18.97
CA THR A 435 9.12 -23.10 -18.40
C THR A 435 8.75 -23.47 -16.96
N PRO A 436 8.47 -24.75 -16.66
CA PRO A 436 8.12 -25.15 -15.31
C PRO A 436 9.31 -24.92 -14.38
N MET A 437 9.02 -24.38 -13.19
CA MET A 437 10.06 -24.18 -12.21
C MET A 437 10.58 -25.51 -11.68
N THR A 438 11.86 -25.78 -11.93
CA THR A 438 12.61 -26.68 -11.05
C THR A 438 12.71 -25.98 -9.70
N ALA A 439 11.83 -26.35 -8.76
CA ALA A 439 12.02 -25.97 -7.36
C ALA A 439 13.43 -26.41 -6.95
N GLY A 440 14.21 -25.50 -6.37
CA GLY A 440 15.55 -25.83 -5.91
C GLY A 440 15.46 -26.98 -4.92
N ALA A 441 15.90 -28.16 -5.33
CA ALA A 441 15.78 -29.35 -4.51
C ALA A 441 16.56 -29.13 -3.21
N PRO A 442 15.91 -29.20 -2.02
CA PRO A 442 16.68 -29.36 -0.81
C PRO A 442 17.47 -30.68 -0.96
N GLY A 443 18.75 -30.65 -0.60
CA GLY A 443 19.64 -31.80 -0.75
C GLY A 443 19.17 -33.00 0.07
N GLY A 444 18.32 -33.82 -0.52
CA GLY A 444 17.82 -35.08 0.02
C GLY A 444 17.97 -36.15 -1.04
N VAL A 445 18.95 -37.03 -0.87
CA VAL A 445 19.15 -38.17 -1.76
C VAL A 445 17.94 -39.08 -1.65
N SER A 446 17.07 -39.06 -2.67
CA SER A 446 15.90 -39.94 -2.71
C SER A 446 16.33 -41.37 -3.02
N THR A 447 16.80 -42.08 -2.00
CA THR A 447 17.00 -43.54 -2.07
C THR A 447 15.64 -44.19 -2.24
N ALA A 448 15.41 -44.79 -3.41
CA ALA A 448 14.12 -45.34 -3.79
C ALA A 448 13.56 -46.31 -2.73
N SER A 449 12.39 -45.97 -2.17
CA SER A 449 11.63 -46.84 -1.29
C SER A 449 11.12 -48.05 -2.08
N ARG A 450 11.76 -49.21 -1.93
CA ARG A 450 11.21 -50.48 -2.43
C ARG A 450 9.85 -50.75 -1.74
N PRO A 451 8.80 -51.13 -2.49
CA PRO A 451 7.58 -51.61 -1.86
C PRO A 451 7.85 -52.93 -1.14
N ALA A 452 7.50 -53.00 0.15
CA ALA A 452 7.65 -54.20 0.95
C ALA A 452 6.59 -55.25 0.54
N THR A 453 7.03 -56.36 -0.03
CA THR A 453 6.17 -57.53 -0.25
C THR A 453 5.94 -58.27 1.06
N THR A 454 4.70 -58.23 1.56
CA THR A 454 4.28 -58.93 2.77
C THR A 454 4.33 -60.45 2.55
N PHE A 455 5.25 -61.14 3.22
CA PHE A 455 5.34 -62.60 3.23
C PHE A 455 4.95 -63.13 4.61
N SER A 456 3.76 -63.73 4.71
CA SER A 456 3.27 -64.38 5.93
C SER A 456 3.51 -65.90 5.87
N GLY A 457 4.65 -66.36 6.39
CA GLY A 457 4.90 -67.78 6.64
C GLY A 457 4.28 -68.24 7.95
N ARG A 458 3.65 -69.41 7.95
CA ARG A 458 3.15 -70.08 9.17
C ARG A 458 4.31 -70.67 9.97
N TYR A 459 4.23 -70.57 11.30
CA TYR A 459 4.24 -71.72 12.21
C TYR A 459 3.38 -71.38 13.44
#